data_AF-A0A1V6EFW4-F1
#
_entry.id   AF-A0A1V6EFW4-F1
#
_cell.length_a   1.000
_cell.length_b   1.000
_cell.length_c   1.000
_cell.angle_alpha   90.00
_cell.angle_beta   90.00
_cell.angle_gamma   90.00
#
_symmetry.space_group_name_H-M   'P 1'
#
loop_
_entity.id
_entity.type
_entity.pdbx_description
1 polymer ?
#
loop_
_entity_poly.entity_id
_entity_poly.type
_entity_poly.pdbx_seq_one_letter_code
_entity_poly.pdbx_strand_id
1 'polypeptide(L)'
;MNLQQNIPTWCVPSSVLCALIYAIKEKRPVRIAISKIDEHTDHAQAQVFDESGEWQWLSERWNGECMEAFILGRQNHPDAGDPYRYVRVLDFMQEQIQVLGLENLV
;
A
#
# COMPACT_ATOMS: atom_id res chain seq x y z
N MET A 1 22.91 7.81 -7.53
CA MET A 1 21.65 7.19 -7.07
C MET A 1 21.58 5.82 -7.71
N ASN A 2 21.63 4.75 -6.92
CA ASN A 2 21.39 3.41 -7.44
C ASN A 2 19.93 3.37 -7.87
N LEU A 3 19.68 3.16 -9.16
CA LEU A 3 18.38 2.72 -9.66
C LEU A 3 18.14 1.36 -9.03
N GLN A 4 17.47 1.34 -7.88
CA GLN A 4 16.82 0.14 -7.39
C GLN A 4 15.99 -0.35 -8.57
N GLN A 5 16.22 -1.59 -9.03
CA GLN A 5 15.50 -2.14 -10.18
C GLN A 5 14.01 -1.81 -10.03
N ASN A 6 13.39 -1.28 -11.08
CA ASN A 6 11.96 -0.98 -11.12
C ASN A 6 11.19 -2.31 -11.07
N ILE A 7 11.02 -2.86 -9.86
CA ILE A 7 10.30 -4.11 -9.63
C ILE A 7 8.80 -3.79 -9.74
N PRO A 8 8.06 -4.43 -10.67
CA PRO A 8 6.62 -4.33 -10.72
C PRO A 8 6.00 -4.62 -9.35
N THR A 9 5.16 -3.70 -8.88
CA THR A 9 4.49 -3.82 -7.58
C THR A 9 3.02 -4.09 -7.79
N TRP A 10 2.50 -5.14 -7.17
CA TRP A 10 1.10 -5.52 -7.19
C TRP A 10 0.31 -4.77 -6.12
N CYS A 11 -1.01 -4.70 -6.31
CA CYS A 11 -1.94 -4.04 -5.39
C CYS A 11 -1.63 -2.54 -5.15
N VAL A 12 -1.00 -1.86 -6.12
CA VAL A 12 -0.73 -0.42 -6.05
C VAL A 12 -2.02 0.41 -5.87
N PRO A 13 -3.07 0.26 -6.72
CA PRO A 13 -4.25 1.11 -6.59
C PRO A 13 -5.02 0.86 -5.28
N SER A 14 -5.18 -0.40 -4.88
CA SER A 14 -5.88 -0.76 -3.64
C SER A 14 -5.12 -0.28 -2.40
N SER A 15 -3.80 -0.37 -2.40
CA SER A 15 -2.95 0.15 -1.32
C SER A 15 -3.10 1.66 -1.15
N VAL A 16 -3.02 2.40 -2.25
CA VAL A 16 -3.20 3.87 -2.23
C VAL A 16 -4.62 4.22 -1.78
N LEU A 17 -5.64 3.54 -2.34
CA LEU A 17 -7.04 3.74 -1.97
C LEU A 17 -7.27 3.52 -0.47
N CYS A 18 -6.82 2.38 0.07
CA CYS A 18 -6.96 2.05 1.48
C CYS A 18 -6.33 3.10 2.38
N ALA A 19 -5.08 3.47 2.08
CA ALA A 19 -4.35 4.46 2.86
C ALA A 19 -5.08 5.82 2.87
N LEU A 20 -5.56 6.27 1.70
CA LEU A 20 -6.28 7.54 1.58
C LEU A 20 -7.62 7.53 2.31
N ILE A 21 -8.47 6.52 2.09
CA ILE A 21 -9.77 6.40 2.77
C ILE A 21 -9.57 6.44 4.28
N TYR A 22 -8.65 5.62 4.80
CA TYR A 22 -8.44 5.49 6.24
C TYR A 22 -7.83 6.76 6.85
N ALA A 23 -6.84 7.37 6.21
CA ALA A 23 -6.24 8.62 6.69
C ALA A 23 -7.25 9.78 6.70
N ILE A 24 -8.12 9.87 5.69
CA ILE A 24 -9.16 10.90 5.62
C ILE A 24 -10.19 10.71 6.72
N LYS A 25 -10.68 9.47 6.90
CA LYS A 25 -11.74 9.12 7.85
C LYS A 25 -11.27 9.21 9.29
N GLU A 26 -10.16 8.56 9.61
CA GLU A 26 -9.71 8.34 10.99
C GLU A 26 -8.64 9.33 11.44
N LYS A 27 -8.10 10.17 10.53
CA LYS A 27 -7.04 11.15 10.81
C LYS A 27 -5.78 10.55 11.44
N ARG A 28 -5.42 9.33 11.02
CA ARG A 28 -4.28 8.59 11.55
C ARG A 28 -3.11 8.50 10.57
N PRO A 29 -1.88 8.32 11.09
CA PRO A 29 -0.73 8.01 10.24
C PRO A 29 -0.97 6.71 9.46
N VAL A 30 -0.67 6.77 8.16
CA VAL A 30 -0.70 5.62 7.25
C VAL A 30 0.63 5.48 6.53
N ARG A 31 0.96 4.27 6.11
CA ARG A 31 2.13 3.96 5.30
C ARG A 31 1.83 2.83 4.31
N ILE A 32 2.68 2.67 3.32
CA ILE A 32 2.67 1.53 2.41
C ILE A 32 3.80 0.59 2.81
N ALA A 33 3.46 -0.66 3.12
CA ALA A 33 4.41 -1.73 3.33
C ALA A 33 4.65 -2.47 2.01
N ILE A 34 5.93 -2.69 1.68
CA ILE A 34 6.36 -3.39 0.47
C ILE A 34 7.01 -4.71 0.87
N SER A 35 6.47 -5.80 0.34
CA SER A 35 6.93 -7.17 0.55
C SER A 35 7.32 -7.80 -0.77
N LYS A 36 8.27 -8.74 -0.76
CA LYS A 36 8.54 -9.58 -1.93
C LYS A 36 7.49 -10.68 -2.05
N ILE A 37 6.99 -10.91 -3.25
CA ILE A 37 6.29 -12.15 -3.63
C ILE A 37 7.32 -13.13 -4.18
N ASP A 38 8.15 -12.68 -5.11
CA ASP A 38 9.23 -13.44 -5.73
C ASP A 38 10.44 -12.52 -6.06
N GLU A 39 11.38 -13.01 -6.87
CA GLU A 39 12.59 -12.25 -7.22
C GLU A 39 12.32 -11.03 -8.13
N HIS A 40 11.15 -10.96 -8.74
CA HIS A 40 10.80 -10.00 -9.79
C HIS A 40 9.48 -9.26 -9.52
N THR A 41 8.79 -9.58 -8.44
CA THR A 41 7.46 -9.03 -8.12
C THR A 41 7.37 -8.64 -6.66
N ASP A 42 6.97 -7.41 -6.42
CA ASP A 42 6.65 -6.90 -5.10
C ASP A 42 5.13 -6.84 -4.88
N HIS A 43 4.73 -6.86 -3.61
CA HIS A 43 3.39 -6.60 -3.14
C HIS A 43 3.37 -5.34 -2.29
N ALA A 44 2.43 -4.44 -2.57
CA ALA A 44 2.13 -3.32 -1.70
C ALA A 44 0.86 -3.59 -0.89
N GLN A 45 0.88 -3.19 0.38
CA GLN A 45 -0.32 -3.11 1.20
C GLN A 45 -0.24 -1.93 2.16
N ALA A 46 -1.36 -1.22 2.35
CA ALA A 46 -1.42 -0.13 3.29
C ALA A 46 -1.48 -0.62 4.75
N GLN A 47 -0.87 0.17 5.64
CA GLN A 47 -0.99 0.01 7.08
C GLN A 47 -1.41 1.33 7.72
N VAL A 48 -2.12 1.25 8.84
CA VAL A 48 -2.45 2.37 9.73
C VAL A 48 -1.82 2.18 11.10
N PHE A 49 -1.42 3.27 11.73
CA PHE A 49 -1.01 3.27 13.14
C PHE A 49 -2.25 3.40 14.03
N ASP A 50 -2.60 2.32 14.74
CA ASP A 50 -3.82 2.24 15.54
C ASP A 50 -3.67 2.89 16.93
N GLU A 51 -4.71 2.79 17.77
CA GLU A 51 -4.73 3.35 19.13
C GLU A 51 -3.85 2.59 20.12
N SER A 52 -3.55 1.34 19.83
CA SER A 52 -2.68 0.51 20.65
C SER A 52 -1.20 0.80 20.42
N GLY A 53 -0.88 1.64 19.43
CA GLY A 53 0.48 1.96 19.03
C GLY A 53 1.08 0.92 18.09
N GLU A 54 0.24 0.16 17.39
CA GLU A 54 0.66 -0.91 16.48
C GLU A 54 0.28 -0.60 15.03
N TRP A 55 1.06 -1.15 14.10
CA TRP A 55 0.77 -1.03 12.67
C TRP A 55 -0.16 -2.15 12.22
N GLN A 56 -1.35 -1.77 11.77
CA GLN A 56 -2.39 -2.68 11.33
C GLN A 56 -2.54 -2.70 9.83
N TRP A 57 -2.72 -3.90 9.28
CA TRP A 57 -2.95 -4.12 7.86
C TRP A 57 -4.33 -3.62 7.43
N LEU A 58 -4.38 -2.86 6.33
CA LEU A 58 -5.62 -2.40 5.74
C LEU A 58 -6.02 -3.25 4.53
N SER A 59 -7.32 -3.34 4.30
CA SER A 59 -7.93 -3.87 3.08
C SER A 59 -9.20 -3.09 2.77
N GLU A 60 -9.66 -3.17 1.53
CA GLU A 60 -10.87 -2.54 1.06
C GLU A 60 -12.03 -3.54 0.93
N ARG A 61 -13.27 -3.05 1.07
CA ARG A 61 -14.48 -3.77 0.66
C ARG A 61 -15.58 -2.80 0.24
N TRP A 62 -16.53 -3.28 -0.53
CA TRP A 62 -17.79 -2.57 -0.78
C TRP A 62 -18.71 -2.77 0.42
N ASN A 63 -19.15 -1.70 1.07
CA ASN A 63 -20.04 -1.79 2.25
C ASN A 63 -21.54 -1.68 1.91
N GLY A 64 -21.90 -1.55 0.63
CA GLY A 64 -23.27 -1.33 0.16
C GLY A 64 -23.52 0.10 -0.31
N GLU A 65 -22.78 1.08 0.19
CA GLU A 65 -22.94 2.51 -0.13
C GLU A 65 -21.71 3.09 -0.83
N CYS A 66 -20.51 2.71 -0.36
CA CYS A 66 -19.24 3.16 -0.90
C CYS A 66 -18.13 2.11 -0.72
N MET A 67 -16.97 2.39 -1.31
CA MET A 67 -15.76 1.68 -0.95
C MET A 67 -15.30 2.13 0.43
N GLU A 68 -15.06 1.17 1.32
CA GLU A 68 -14.48 1.43 2.64
C GLU A 68 -13.15 0.70 2.81
N ALA A 69 -12.29 1.26 3.66
CA ALA A 69 -11.07 0.63 4.14
C ALA A 69 -11.27 0.16 5.59
N PHE A 70 -10.83 -1.05 5.90
CA PHE A 70 -10.96 -1.66 7.21
C PHE A 70 -9.66 -2.35 7.64
N ILE A 71 -9.48 -2.56 8.95
CA ILE A 71 -8.36 -3.32 9.50
C ILE A 71 -8.59 -4.81 9.23
N LEU A 72 -7.70 -5.42 8.44
CA LEU A 72 -7.74 -6.84 8.10
C LEU A 72 -7.09 -7.73 9.18
N GLY A 73 -6.18 -7.17 9.98
CA GLY A 73 -5.43 -7.88 11.03
C GLY A 73 -4.30 -8.79 10.51
N ARG A 74 -4.16 -8.95 9.19
CA ARG A 74 -3.06 -9.69 8.54
C ARG A 74 -2.77 -9.15 7.14
N GLN A 75 -1.64 -9.55 6.58
CA GLN A 75 -1.32 -9.30 5.18
C GLN A 75 -2.32 -10.02 4.25
N ASN A 76 -2.69 -9.38 3.14
CA ASN A 76 -3.73 -9.85 2.23
C ASN A 76 -3.21 -10.73 1.07
N HIS A 77 -1.90 -10.93 0.95
CA HIS A 77 -1.30 -11.79 -0.07
C HIS A 77 -0.60 -13.00 0.59
N PRO A 78 -0.97 -14.25 0.25
CA PRO A 78 -0.48 -15.45 0.94
C PRO A 78 1.02 -15.70 0.74
N ASP A 79 1.55 -15.33 -0.41
CA ASP A 79 2.97 -15.54 -0.75
C ASP A 79 3.86 -14.33 -0.39
N ALA A 80 3.27 -13.25 0.14
CA ALA A 80 4.07 -12.09 0.51
C ALA A 80 4.81 -12.35 1.82
N GLY A 81 6.14 -12.20 1.80
CA GLY A 81 6.97 -12.26 3.00
C GLY A 81 6.88 -10.99 3.85
N ASP A 82 7.71 -10.93 4.88
CA ASP A 82 7.81 -9.73 5.73
C ASP A 82 8.16 -8.48 4.89
N PRO A 83 7.57 -7.31 5.21
CA PRO A 83 7.91 -6.08 4.50
C PRO A 83 9.38 -5.74 4.68
N TYR A 84 10.06 -5.53 3.56
CA TYR A 84 11.45 -5.09 3.55
C TYR A 84 11.56 -3.56 3.44
N ARG A 85 10.45 -2.87 3.14
CA ARG A 85 10.41 -1.41 2.99
C ARG A 85 9.06 -0.84 3.41
N TYR A 86 9.11 0.33 4.05
CA TYR A 86 7.94 1.13 4.40
C TYR A 86 8.08 2.52 3.78
N VAL A 87 7.03 2.98 3.11
CA VAL A 87 7.06 4.20 2.31
C VAL A 87 5.87 5.09 2.64
N ARG A 88 6.06 6.40 2.60
CA ARG A 88 4.94 7.35 2.70
C ARG A 88 4.07 7.25 1.44
N VAL A 89 2.77 7.46 1.59
CA VAL A 89 1.81 7.29 0.48
C VAL A 89 2.16 8.14 -0.75
N LEU A 90 2.53 9.42 -0.55
CA LEU A 90 2.89 10.30 -1.65
C LEU A 90 4.17 9.87 -2.37
N ASP A 91 5.20 9.45 -1.63
CA ASP A 91 6.45 8.98 -2.22
C ASP A 91 6.19 7.69 -3.02
N PHE A 92 5.38 6.78 -2.48
CA PHE A 92 4.98 5.56 -3.17
C PHE A 92 4.22 5.86 -4.47
N MET A 93 3.27 6.79 -4.46
CA MET A 93 2.57 7.19 -5.68
C MET A 93 3.54 7.73 -6.75
N GLN A 94 4.50 8.57 -6.35
CA GLN A 94 5.53 9.11 -7.28
C GLN A 94 6.43 8.01 -7.85
N GLU A 95 6.87 7.07 -7.01
CA GLU A 95 7.66 5.91 -7.46
C GLU A 95 6.87 5.07 -8.47
N GLN A 96 5.61 4.77 -8.19
CA GLN A 96 4.79 3.93 -9.07
C GLN A 96 4.44 4.63 -10.39
N ILE A 97 4.30 5.96 -10.40
CA ILE A 97 4.17 6.72 -11.66
C ILE A 97 5.38 6.48 -12.56
N GLN A 98 6.60 6.52 -12.01
CA GLN A 98 7.84 6.30 -12.76
C GLN A 98 8.03 4.84 -13.18
N VAL A 99 7.76 3.89 -12.27
CA VAL A 99 7.92 2.45 -12.51
C VAL A 99 6.98 1.96 -13.61
N LEU A 100 5.74 2.44 -13.60
CA LEU A 100 4.69 1.99 -14.51
C LEU A 100 4.63 2.82 -15.81
N GLY A 101 5.50 3.82 -15.99
CA GLY A 101 5.50 4.68 -17.17
C GLY A 101 4.22 5.51 -17.31
N LEU A 102 3.65 5.96 -16.19
CA LEU A 102 2.36 6.66 -16.12
C LEU A 102 2.54 8.19 -16.11
N GLU A 103 3.70 8.71 -16.50
CA GLU A 103 3.99 10.16 -16.46
C GLU A 103 3.05 10.97 -17.36
N ASN A 104 2.48 10.33 -18.40
CA ASN A 104 1.55 10.94 -19.34
C ASN A 104 0.09 10.53 -19.08
N LEU A 105 -0.22 9.91 -17.94
CA LEU A 105 -1.60 9.55 -17.61
C LEU A 105 -2.39 10.82 -17.27
N VAL A 106 -3.47 11.07 -18.02
CA VAL A 106 -4.30 12.28 -17.96
C VAL A 106 -5.55 12.04 -17.09
#